data_AF-A0A0K2UG57-F1
#
_entry.id   AF-A0A0K2UG57-F1
#
_cell.length_a   1.000
_cell.length_b   1.000
_cell.length_c   1.000
_cell.angle_alpha   90.00
_cell.angle_beta   90.00
_cell.angle_gamma   90.00
#
_symmetry.space_group_name_H-M   'P 1'
#
loop_
_entity.id
_entity.type
_entity.pdbx_description
1 polymer ?
#
loop_
_entity_poly.entity_id
_entity_poly.type
_entity_poly.pdbx_seq_one_letter_code
_entity_poly.pdbx_strand_id
1 'polypeptide(L)'
;DPFISKMKSFYLVLIACFIQGINGKKYDTECEDDSQHVCENQESRCFIPSVQFNCPKTCSVCEAQCKDYNDNCYQENFQCGNNVTISNECPKTCATCDVCEDLIDTSICQTSLKDCHNNYMRYACRKTCLYCLDPCNNVGNDDFCKLHTTNRICEKNDVFKKMCRKSCNFCELEQC
;
A
#
# COMPACT_ATOMS: atom_id res chain seq x y z
N ASP A 1 50.81 27.98 -13.22
CA ASP A 1 49.57 28.15 -13.98
C ASP A 1 48.31 28.09 -13.12
N PRO A 2 47.58 29.20 -12.98
CA PRO A 2 46.34 29.28 -12.17
C PRO A 2 45.10 28.68 -12.85
N PHE A 3 45.24 28.11 -14.06
CA PHE A 3 44.13 27.60 -14.86
C PHE A 3 43.70 26.17 -14.47
N ILE A 4 44.61 25.35 -13.92
CA ILE A 4 44.35 23.93 -13.64
C ILE A 4 43.55 23.74 -12.33
N SER A 5 43.50 24.74 -11.46
CA SER A 5 42.78 24.67 -10.18
C SER A 5 41.25 24.80 -10.34
N LYS A 6 40.76 25.55 -11.34
CA LYS A 6 39.31 25.81 -11.52
C LYS A 6 38.52 24.63 -12.10
N MET A 7 39.15 23.71 -12.83
CA MET A 7 38.42 22.57 -13.44
C MET A 7 38.04 21.46 -12.46
N LYS A 8 38.74 21.32 -11.31
CA LYS A 8 38.43 20.28 -10.31
C LYS A 8 37.20 20.62 -9.46
N SER A 9 36.88 21.92 -9.34
CA SER A 9 35.76 22.39 -8.51
C SER A 9 34.40 22.21 -9.20
N PHE A 10 34.33 22.33 -10.52
CA PHE A 10 33.08 22.14 -11.27
C PHE A 10 32.60 20.68 -11.33
N TYR A 11 33.53 19.73 -11.41
CA TYR A 11 33.20 18.29 -11.43
C TYR A 11 32.61 17.80 -10.11
N LEU A 12 33.01 18.37 -8.97
CA LEU A 12 32.46 18.00 -7.67
C LEU A 12 31.03 18.50 -7.46
N VAL A 13 30.66 19.64 -8.05
CA VAL A 13 29.28 20.18 -7.97
C VAL A 13 28.31 19.34 -8.80
N LEU A 14 28.74 18.87 -9.99
CA LEU A 14 27.89 18.03 -10.83
C LEU A 14 27.62 16.64 -10.22
N ILE A 15 28.59 16.04 -9.51
CA ILE A 15 28.39 14.75 -8.84
C ILE A 15 27.40 14.87 -7.66
N ALA A 16 27.36 16.00 -6.96
CA ALA A 16 26.43 16.21 -5.84
C ALA A 16 24.95 16.24 -6.29
N CYS A 17 24.66 16.78 -7.49
CA CYS A 17 23.30 16.78 -8.03
C CYS A 17 22.79 15.38 -8.43
N PHE A 18 23.68 14.46 -8.81
CA PHE A 18 23.27 13.09 -9.16
C PHE A 18 23.08 12.17 -7.95
N ILE A 19 23.72 12.45 -6.81
CA ILE A 19 23.58 11.59 -5.61
C ILE A 19 22.32 11.95 -4.81
N GLN A 20 21.82 13.19 -4.89
CA GLN A 20 20.56 13.59 -4.25
C GLN A 20 19.30 13.11 -5.01
N GLY A 21 19.43 12.67 -6.26
CA GLY A 21 18.29 12.21 -7.07
C GLY A 21 17.91 10.73 -6.93
N ILE A 22 18.68 9.92 -6.19
CA ILE A 22 18.50 8.44 -6.19
C ILE A 22 17.88 7.93 -4.87
N ASN A 23 17.82 8.74 -3.82
CA ASN A 23 17.23 8.35 -2.53
C ASN A 23 16.13 9.32 -2.09
N GLY A 24 15.24 9.67 -3.02
CA GLY A 24 13.98 10.32 -2.68
C GLY A 24 13.10 9.36 -1.90
N LYS A 25 13.35 9.20 -0.60
CA LYS A 25 12.28 8.79 0.31
C LYS A 25 11.22 9.89 0.23
N LYS A 26 10.18 9.69 -0.58
CA LYS A 26 8.95 10.50 -0.56
C LYS A 26 8.31 10.27 0.81
N TYR A 27 8.77 11.02 1.81
CA TYR A 27 8.05 11.20 3.06
C TYR A 27 6.86 12.13 2.75
N ASP A 28 5.64 11.60 2.87
CA ASP A 28 4.37 12.25 3.21
C ASP A 28 3.93 13.63 2.65
N THR A 29 4.66 14.32 1.76
CA THR A 29 4.36 15.75 1.50
C THR A 29 3.78 16.12 0.15
N GLU A 30 3.70 15.26 -0.85
CA GLU A 30 2.98 15.62 -2.08
C GLU A 30 2.13 14.46 -2.59
N CYS A 31 0.83 14.59 -2.34
CA CYS A 31 -0.17 13.73 -2.96
C CYS A 31 -0.53 14.28 -4.34
N GLU A 32 0.38 14.03 -5.27
CA GLU A 32 0.27 14.48 -6.66
C GLU A 32 0.39 13.29 -7.60
N ASP A 33 -0.31 13.40 -8.72
CA ASP A 33 -0.19 12.44 -9.82
C ASP A 33 1.15 12.65 -10.54
N ASP A 34 1.85 11.57 -10.87
CA ASP A 34 3.11 11.64 -11.62
C ASP A 34 2.91 12.26 -13.02
N SER A 35 1.72 12.05 -13.61
CA SER A 35 1.30 12.70 -14.84
C SER A 35 -0.23 12.76 -14.95
N GLN A 36 -0.79 13.96 -14.82
CA GLN A 36 -2.24 14.18 -14.87
C GLN A 36 -2.90 13.51 -16.09
N HIS A 37 -2.38 13.74 -17.29
CA HIS A 37 -2.97 13.17 -18.52
C HIS A 37 -2.91 11.62 -18.55
N VAL A 38 -1.84 11.02 -18.04
CA VAL A 38 -1.73 9.56 -17.97
C VAL A 38 -2.70 8.99 -16.94
N CYS A 39 -2.88 9.70 -15.82
CA CYS A 39 -3.75 9.29 -14.73
C CYS A 39 -5.23 9.39 -15.08
N GLU A 40 -5.67 10.47 -15.71
CA GLU A 40 -7.04 10.63 -16.21
C GLU A 40 -7.44 9.47 -17.14
N ASN A 41 -6.53 9.01 -18.01
CA ASN A 41 -6.76 7.86 -18.88
C ASN A 41 -6.79 6.50 -18.16
N GLN A 42 -6.37 6.46 -16.89
CA GLN A 42 -6.27 5.24 -16.07
C GLN A 42 -7.22 5.23 -14.87
N GLU A 43 -8.12 6.21 -14.74
CA GLU A 43 -9.05 6.35 -13.61
C GLU A 43 -9.83 5.05 -13.33
N SER A 44 -10.37 4.41 -14.37
CA SER A 44 -11.09 3.12 -14.24
C SER A 44 -10.23 1.96 -13.73
N ARG A 45 -8.92 2.12 -13.63
CA ARG A 45 -7.94 1.13 -13.18
C ARG A 45 -7.35 1.45 -11.82
N CYS A 46 -7.92 2.43 -11.10
CA CYS A 46 -7.47 2.82 -9.76
C CYS A 46 -7.50 1.69 -8.73
N PHE A 47 -8.13 0.54 -8.97
CA PHE A 47 -7.98 -0.61 -8.08
C PHE A 47 -6.60 -1.28 -8.16
N ILE A 48 -5.80 -1.02 -9.19
CA ILE A 48 -4.45 -1.59 -9.35
C ILE A 48 -3.43 -0.80 -8.50
N PRO A 49 -2.65 -1.45 -7.62
CA PRO A 49 -1.74 -0.76 -6.70
C PRO A 49 -0.73 0.18 -7.37
N SER A 50 -0.14 -0.20 -8.50
CA SER A 50 0.80 0.68 -9.21
C SER A 50 0.14 1.94 -9.79
N VAL A 51 -1.16 1.87 -10.14
CA VAL A 51 -1.92 3.05 -10.56
C VAL A 51 -2.24 3.93 -9.35
N GLN A 52 -2.62 3.34 -8.22
CA GLN A 52 -2.85 4.08 -6.97
C GLN A 52 -1.63 4.89 -6.53
N PHE A 53 -0.44 4.30 -6.66
CA PHE A 53 0.81 4.94 -6.26
C PHE A 53 1.22 6.07 -7.21
N ASN A 54 1.08 5.87 -8.52
CA ASN A 54 1.48 6.86 -9.53
C ASN A 54 0.41 7.95 -9.74
N CYS A 55 -0.85 7.67 -9.39
CA CYS A 55 -2.00 8.53 -9.62
C CYS A 55 -2.86 8.72 -8.35
N PRO A 56 -2.25 9.06 -7.20
CA PRO A 56 -2.96 9.04 -5.92
C PRO A 56 -4.05 10.11 -5.84
N LYS A 57 -3.95 11.21 -6.59
CA LYS A 57 -4.94 12.28 -6.61
C LYS A 57 -6.10 11.91 -7.52
N THR A 58 -5.82 11.47 -8.74
CA THR A 58 -6.87 10.97 -9.66
C THR A 58 -7.65 9.81 -9.03
N CYS A 59 -6.97 8.92 -8.31
CA CYS A 59 -7.63 7.79 -7.64
C CYS A 59 -8.26 8.13 -6.28
N SER A 60 -8.15 9.37 -5.79
CA SER A 60 -8.60 9.80 -4.47
C SER A 60 -7.94 9.09 -3.27
N VAL A 61 -6.78 8.45 -3.48
CA VAL A 61 -5.97 7.80 -2.43
C VAL A 61 -5.44 8.81 -1.41
N CYS A 62 -5.29 10.07 -1.81
CA CYS A 62 -4.87 11.16 -0.94
C CYS A 62 -5.74 11.29 0.31
N GLU A 63 -7.04 11.07 0.16
CA GLU A 63 -8.06 11.30 1.19
C GLU A 63 -8.25 10.11 2.13
N ALA A 64 -7.71 8.94 1.77
CA ALA A 64 -7.80 7.75 2.60
C ALA A 64 -7.02 7.91 3.91
N GLN A 65 -7.65 7.50 5.02
CA GLN A 65 -7.04 7.51 6.35
C GLN A 65 -5.97 6.43 6.48
N CYS A 66 -6.14 5.35 5.72
CA CYS A 66 -5.40 4.12 5.85
C CYS A 66 -4.93 3.64 4.48
N LYS A 67 -3.68 3.95 4.15
CA LYS A 67 -3.05 3.68 2.85
C LYS A 67 -1.61 3.22 2.99
N ASP A 68 -1.14 2.56 1.96
CA ASP A 68 0.27 2.18 1.84
C ASP A 68 1.07 3.30 1.15
N TYR A 69 2.34 3.42 1.53
CA TYR A 69 3.28 4.45 1.06
C TYR A 69 4.36 3.91 0.13
N ASN A 70 4.25 2.63 -0.26
CA ASN A 70 5.17 1.94 -1.16
C ASN A 70 4.35 1.08 -2.14
N ASP A 71 4.69 1.13 -3.43
CA ASP A 71 3.97 0.38 -4.48
C ASP A 71 4.18 -1.13 -4.40
N ASN A 72 5.26 -1.58 -3.74
CA ASN A 72 5.60 -2.99 -3.58
C ASN A 72 4.93 -3.65 -2.38
N CYS A 73 4.15 -2.92 -1.58
CA CYS A 73 3.51 -3.46 -0.37
C CYS A 73 2.73 -4.75 -0.63
N TYR A 74 1.98 -4.81 -1.73
CA TYR A 74 1.22 -6.01 -2.09
C TYR A 74 2.11 -7.24 -2.32
N GLN A 75 3.31 -7.05 -2.89
CA GLN A 75 4.28 -8.12 -3.17
C GLN A 75 5.10 -8.51 -1.92
N GLU A 76 5.28 -7.56 -0.99
CA GLU A 76 6.11 -7.72 0.20
C GLU A 76 5.32 -8.04 1.48
N ASN A 77 4.04 -8.36 1.38
CA ASN A 77 3.16 -8.64 2.51
C ASN A 77 3.65 -9.75 3.48
N PHE A 78 4.45 -10.69 2.99
CA PHE A 78 5.08 -11.74 3.80
C PHE A 78 6.14 -11.21 4.78
N GLN A 79 6.63 -9.99 4.56
CA GLN A 79 7.61 -9.35 5.42
C GLN A 79 6.96 -8.61 6.59
N CYS A 80 5.64 -8.35 6.57
CA CYS A 80 4.95 -7.56 7.59
C CYS A 80 5.25 -8.04 9.02
N GLY A 81 5.32 -9.34 9.27
CA GLY A 81 5.57 -9.84 10.62
C GLY A 81 7.03 -9.75 11.11
N ASN A 82 7.99 -9.49 10.22
CA ASN A 82 9.43 -9.57 10.53
C ASN A 82 10.22 -8.31 10.15
N ASN A 83 9.65 -7.46 9.29
CA ASN A 83 10.29 -6.25 8.77
C ASN A 83 9.47 -5.02 9.21
N VAL A 84 9.98 -4.31 10.21
CA VAL A 84 9.35 -3.11 10.74
C VAL A 84 9.26 -1.99 9.70
N THR A 85 10.24 -1.90 8.78
CA THR A 85 10.20 -0.92 7.68
C THR A 85 8.99 -1.16 6.80
N ILE A 86 8.75 -2.41 6.39
CA ILE A 86 7.57 -2.76 5.59
C ILE A 86 6.28 -2.53 6.39
N SER A 87 6.24 -2.85 7.69
CA SER A 87 5.07 -2.54 8.51
C SER A 87 4.71 -1.05 8.58
N ASN A 88 5.73 -0.18 8.53
CA ASN A 88 5.55 1.28 8.58
C ASN A 88 5.24 1.87 7.21
N GLU A 89 5.85 1.35 6.14
CA GLU A 89 5.59 1.80 4.76
C GLU A 89 4.29 1.22 4.20
N CYS A 90 3.83 0.09 4.72
CA CYS A 90 2.68 -0.66 4.22
C CYS A 90 1.61 -0.89 5.30
N PRO A 91 1.14 0.15 6.02
CA PRO A 91 0.32 -0.07 7.19
C PRO A 91 -1.05 -0.69 6.88
N LYS A 92 -1.61 -0.45 5.69
CA LYS A 92 -2.87 -1.06 5.27
C LYS A 92 -2.64 -2.52 4.89
N THR A 93 -1.62 -2.81 4.07
CA THR A 93 -1.29 -4.20 3.71
C THR A 93 -0.93 -5.03 4.93
N CYS A 94 -0.14 -4.48 5.87
CA CYS A 94 0.29 -5.17 7.08
C CYS A 94 -0.75 -5.13 8.22
N ALA A 95 -1.94 -4.57 7.98
CA ALA A 95 -3.00 -4.43 8.98
C ALA A 95 -2.55 -3.75 10.29
N THR A 96 -1.54 -2.88 10.23
CA THR A 96 -1.18 -1.99 11.36
C THR A 96 -2.12 -0.80 11.42
N CYS A 97 -2.81 -0.51 10.31
CA CYS A 97 -3.99 0.32 10.22
C CYS A 97 -5.13 -0.50 9.57
N ASP A 98 -6.33 -0.49 10.17
CA ASP A 98 -7.49 -1.26 9.69
C ASP A 98 -8.77 -0.40 9.76
N VAL A 99 -8.82 0.64 8.93
CA VAL A 99 -10.02 1.47 8.75
C VAL A 99 -10.92 0.85 7.68
N CYS A 100 -12.21 0.71 8.00
CA CYS A 100 -13.20 0.23 7.04
C CYS A 100 -13.65 1.36 6.10
N GLU A 101 -12.84 1.60 5.06
CA GLU A 101 -13.06 2.58 4.01
C GLU A 101 -12.72 2.00 2.64
N ASP A 102 -13.16 2.67 1.58
CA ASP A 102 -12.58 2.48 0.25
C ASP A 102 -11.31 3.34 0.18
N LEU A 103 -10.23 2.76 -0.36
CA LEU A 103 -8.95 3.44 -0.58
C LEU A 103 -9.01 4.40 -1.77
N ILE A 104 -9.92 4.14 -2.72
CA ILE A 104 -10.11 4.92 -3.94
C ILE A 104 -11.51 5.51 -3.98
N ASP A 105 -11.78 6.36 -4.97
CA ASP A 105 -13.12 6.92 -5.18
C ASP A 105 -14.21 5.83 -5.18
N THR A 106 -15.17 5.96 -4.24
CA THR A 106 -16.27 5.01 -4.06
C THR A 106 -17.10 4.82 -5.33
N SER A 107 -17.20 5.83 -6.22
CA SER A 107 -17.91 5.69 -7.49
C SER A 107 -17.27 4.63 -8.40
N ILE A 108 -15.93 4.56 -8.45
CA ILE A 108 -15.17 3.53 -9.18
C ILE A 108 -15.47 2.14 -8.59
N CYS A 109 -15.54 2.05 -7.26
CA CYS A 109 -15.90 0.82 -6.57
C CYS A 109 -17.34 0.37 -6.89
N GLN A 110 -18.30 1.31 -6.90
CA GLN A 110 -19.71 1.03 -7.18
C GLN A 110 -19.93 0.54 -8.61
N THR A 111 -19.22 1.10 -9.60
CA THR A 111 -19.31 0.64 -10.99
C THR A 111 -18.69 -0.73 -11.21
N SER A 112 -17.85 -1.20 -10.28
CA SER A 112 -17.04 -2.42 -10.41
C SER A 112 -17.39 -3.50 -9.39
N LEU A 113 -18.59 -3.46 -8.80
CA LEU A 113 -19.05 -4.42 -7.76
C LEU A 113 -18.91 -5.89 -8.15
N LYS A 114 -19.11 -6.22 -9.43
CA LYS A 114 -18.94 -7.59 -9.95
C LYS A 114 -17.51 -8.12 -9.78
N ASP A 115 -16.54 -7.22 -9.66
CA ASP A 115 -15.11 -7.53 -9.56
C ASP A 115 -14.64 -7.63 -8.10
N CYS A 116 -15.54 -7.55 -7.10
CA CYS A 116 -15.22 -7.72 -5.67
C CYS A 116 -14.65 -9.11 -5.30
N HIS A 117 -14.53 -10.04 -6.24
CA HIS A 117 -13.80 -11.30 -6.06
C HIS A 117 -12.30 -11.15 -6.37
N ASN A 118 -11.90 -10.09 -7.09
CA ASN A 118 -10.52 -9.77 -7.40
C ASN A 118 -9.82 -9.17 -6.17
N ASN A 119 -8.63 -9.68 -5.83
CA ASN A 119 -7.90 -9.26 -4.62
C ASN A 119 -7.55 -7.75 -4.61
N TYR A 120 -7.24 -7.16 -5.76
CA TYR A 120 -6.98 -5.73 -5.87
C TYR A 120 -8.24 -4.90 -5.64
N MET A 121 -9.37 -5.32 -6.21
CA MET A 121 -10.67 -4.69 -5.97
C MET A 121 -11.07 -4.81 -4.49
N ARG A 122 -10.88 -5.99 -3.88
CA ARG A 122 -11.15 -6.20 -2.45
C ARG A 122 -10.33 -5.26 -1.58
N TYR A 123 -9.05 -5.11 -1.87
CA TYR A 123 -8.14 -4.24 -1.14
C TYR A 123 -8.50 -2.75 -1.31
N ALA A 124 -8.79 -2.32 -2.54
CA ALA A 124 -9.11 -0.93 -2.85
C ALA A 124 -10.51 -0.51 -2.41
N CYS A 125 -11.49 -1.42 -2.46
CA CYS A 125 -12.91 -1.13 -2.27
C CYS A 125 -13.50 -1.94 -1.10
N ARG A 126 -12.75 -2.05 0.02
CA ARG A 126 -13.11 -2.93 1.15
C ARG A 126 -14.50 -2.64 1.70
N LYS A 127 -14.88 -1.37 1.78
CA LYS A 127 -16.18 -0.94 2.32
C LYS A 127 -17.29 -1.22 1.33
N THR A 128 -17.14 -0.80 0.08
CA THR A 128 -18.14 -1.02 -0.98
C THR A 128 -18.36 -2.51 -1.25
N CYS A 129 -17.31 -3.32 -1.20
CA CYS A 129 -17.38 -4.77 -1.33
C CYS A 129 -17.78 -5.49 -0.02
N LEU A 130 -18.11 -4.77 1.05
CA LEU A 130 -18.55 -5.27 2.36
C LEU A 130 -17.54 -6.17 3.09
N TYR A 131 -16.26 -6.18 2.69
CA TYR A 131 -15.24 -7.05 3.30
C TYR A 131 -14.83 -6.59 4.69
N CYS A 132 -14.82 -5.27 4.95
CA CYS A 132 -14.41 -4.73 6.25
C CYS A 132 -15.54 -4.56 7.27
N LEU A 133 -16.78 -4.89 6.90
CA LEU A 133 -17.93 -4.81 7.81
C LEU A 133 -18.02 -6.01 8.75
N ASP A 134 -17.53 -7.17 8.30
CA ASP A 134 -17.38 -8.34 9.16
C ASP A 134 -16.12 -8.16 10.03
N PRO A 135 -16.24 -8.06 11.37
CA PRO A 135 -15.08 -7.99 12.25
C PRO A 135 -14.20 -9.26 12.17
N CYS A 136 -14.77 -10.37 11.66
CA CYS A 136 -14.11 -11.63 11.38
C CYS A 136 -13.73 -11.75 9.89
N ASN A 137 -12.82 -10.90 9.42
CA ASN A 137 -12.31 -10.96 8.05
C ASN A 137 -10.81 -11.27 7.99
N ASN A 138 -10.31 -11.53 6.78
CA ASN A 138 -8.89 -11.38 6.50
C ASN A 138 -8.69 -9.99 5.92
N VAL A 139 -7.75 -9.23 6.48
CA VAL A 139 -7.23 -8.01 5.86
C VAL A 139 -6.25 -8.37 4.74
N GLY A 140 -5.44 -9.41 4.98
CA GLY A 140 -4.53 -9.98 3.99
C GLY A 140 -5.24 -10.76 2.89
N ASN A 141 -4.52 -10.99 1.80
CA ASN A 141 -4.98 -11.82 0.69
C ASN A 141 -5.31 -13.26 1.17
N ASP A 142 -6.38 -13.85 0.65
CA ASP A 142 -6.83 -15.20 1.05
C ASP A 142 -5.77 -16.29 0.83
N ASP A 143 -5.04 -16.25 -0.29
CA ASP A 143 -4.00 -17.24 -0.61
C ASP A 143 -2.79 -17.09 0.32
N PHE A 144 -2.43 -15.85 0.64
CA PHE A 144 -1.45 -15.54 1.66
C PHE A 144 -1.86 -16.12 3.02
N CYS A 145 -3.08 -15.83 3.46
CA CYS A 145 -3.56 -16.30 4.75
C CYS A 145 -3.63 -17.83 4.84
N LYS A 146 -4.11 -18.51 3.80
CA LYS A 146 -4.13 -19.99 3.72
C LYS A 146 -2.73 -20.61 3.81
N LEU A 147 -1.75 -20.02 3.13
CA LEU A 147 -0.36 -20.50 3.16
C LEU A 147 0.22 -20.40 4.59
N HIS A 148 -0.01 -19.27 5.26
CA HIS A 148 0.60 -19.00 6.56
C HIS A 148 -0.13 -19.70 7.73
N THR A 149 -1.42 -19.99 7.63
CA THR A 149 -2.14 -20.82 8.62
C THR A 149 -1.61 -22.24 8.70
N THR A 150 -1.26 -22.83 7.55
CA THR A 150 -0.75 -24.21 7.48
C THR A 150 0.56 -24.38 8.26
N ASN A 151 1.33 -23.30 8.39
CA ASN A 151 2.62 -23.27 9.07
C ASN A 151 2.55 -22.89 10.56
N ARG A 152 1.34 -22.83 11.16
CA ARG A 152 1.10 -22.37 12.55
C ARG A 152 1.66 -20.99 12.85
N ILE A 153 1.73 -20.11 11.85
CA ILE A 153 2.29 -18.76 12.02
C ILE A 153 1.38 -17.87 12.87
N CYS A 154 0.06 -18.11 12.84
CA CYS A 154 -0.93 -17.41 13.67
C CYS A 154 -0.65 -17.46 15.18
N GLU A 155 0.02 -18.51 15.67
CA GLU A 155 0.36 -18.68 17.09
C GLU A 155 1.63 -17.91 17.49
N LYS A 156 2.46 -17.56 16.50
CA LYS A 156 3.81 -17.04 16.72
C LYS A 156 3.96 -15.57 16.37
N ASN A 157 3.03 -15.02 15.59
CA ASN A 157 3.15 -13.68 15.06
C ASN A 157 1.81 -12.96 15.04
N ASP A 158 1.68 -11.94 15.90
CA ASP A 158 0.46 -11.16 16.06
C ASP A 158 0.09 -10.35 14.81
N VAL A 159 1.06 -9.95 13.99
CA VAL A 159 0.78 -9.25 12.72
C VAL A 159 0.05 -10.18 11.76
N PHE A 160 0.55 -11.40 11.57
CA PHE A 160 -0.14 -12.40 10.75
C PHE A 160 -1.51 -12.76 11.33
N LYS A 161 -1.61 -12.87 12.65
CA LYS A 161 -2.89 -13.13 13.34
C LYS A 161 -3.91 -12.03 13.06
N LYS A 162 -3.50 -10.76 13.04
CA LYS A 162 -4.35 -9.61 12.68
C LYS A 162 -4.70 -9.57 11.19
N MET A 163 -3.72 -9.81 10.31
CA MET A 163 -3.96 -9.82 8.87
C MET A 163 -4.90 -10.96 8.44
N CYS A 164 -4.85 -12.09 9.14
CA CYS A 164 -5.52 -13.32 8.74
C CYS A 164 -6.51 -13.83 9.78
N ARG A 165 -7.21 -12.93 10.51
CA ARG A 165 -8.09 -13.30 11.64
C ARG A 165 -9.02 -14.45 11.32
N LYS A 166 -9.75 -14.35 10.20
CA LYS A 166 -10.67 -15.41 9.76
C LYS A 166 -9.95 -16.73 9.51
N SER A 167 -8.86 -16.72 8.74
CA SER A 167 -8.10 -17.93 8.44
C SER A 167 -7.42 -18.52 9.69
N CYS A 168 -6.98 -17.69 10.62
CA CYS A 168 -6.41 -18.08 11.90
C CYS A 168 -7.48 -18.54 12.92
N ASN A 169 -8.77 -18.57 12.55
CA ASN A 169 -9.90 -18.79 13.45
C ASN A 169 -9.87 -17.89 14.69
N PHE A 170 -9.40 -16.66 14.53
CA PHE A 170 -9.24 -15.68 15.59
C PHE A 170 -10.24 -14.55 15.43
N CYS A 171 -11.51 -14.91 15.56
CA CYS A 171 -12.65 -14.02 15.37
C CYS A 171 -13.46 -13.80 16.65
N GLU A 172 -12.84 -14.04 17.81
CA GLU A 172 -13.47 -13.68 19.08
C GLU A 172 -13.75 -12.18 19.04
N LEU A 173 -15.04 -11.84 19.16
CA LEU A 173 -15.48 -10.47 19.29
C LEU A 173 -14.77 -9.91 20.52
N GLU A 174 -13.84 -8.98 20.32
CA GLU A 174 -13.49 -8.06 21.39
C GLU A 174 -14.81 -7.39 21.80
N GLN A 175 -15.35 -7.83 22.94
CA GLN A 175 -16.42 -7.13 23.61
C GLN A 175 -15.81 -5.80 24.07
N CYS A 176 -15.93 -4.78 23.22
CA CYS A 176 -15.67 -3.39 23.59
C CYS A 176 -16.72 -2.92 24.61
#